data_AF-A0A820TBU1-F1
#
_entry.id   AF-A0A820TBU1-F1
#
_cell.length_a   1.000
_cell.length_b   1.000
_cell.length_c   1.000
_cell.angle_alpha   90.00
_cell.angle_beta   90.00
_cell.angle_gamma   90.00
#
_symmetry.space_group_name_H-M   'P 1'
#
loop_
_entity.id
_entity.type
_entity.pdbx_description
1 polymer ?
#
loop_
_entity_poly.entity_id
_entity_poly.type
_entity_poly.pdbx_seq_one_letter_code
_entity_poly.pdbx_strand_id
1 'polypeptide(L)' 'GVEYIFGVVGIPIIEIAFAAQQAQIKYIGMRNEQAASYAASAIGYLTGKPGACLTVSGP' A
#
# COMPACT_ATOMS: atom_id res chain seq x y z
N GLY A 1 14.13 -2.11 -1.24
CA GLY A 1 13.15 -1.36 -0.43
C GLY A 1 11.77 -1.51 -1.05
N VAL A 2 10.73 -0.96 -0.41
CA VAL A 2 9.36 -0.96 -0.92
C VAL A 2 9.20 0.22 -1.88
N GLU A 3 8.82 -0.03 -3.12
CA GLU A 3 8.56 1.01 -4.13
C GLU A 3 7.08 1.35 -4.26
N TYR A 4 6.20 0.39 -3.95
CA TYR A 4 4.77 0.48 -4.12
C TYR A 4 4.04 0.06 -2.85
N ILE A 5 3.13 0.92 -2.41
CA ILE A 5 2.17 0.64 -1.34
C ILE A 5 0.78 0.62 -1.96
N PHE A 6 0.03 -0.45 -1.71
CA PHE A 6 -1.35 -0.61 -2.16
C PHE A 6 -2.26 -0.59 -0.95
N GLY A 7 -3.31 0.22 -0.99
CA GLY A 7 -4.13 0.35 0.20
C GLY A 7 -5.36 1.20 0.04
N VAL A 8 -6.26 1.12 1.02
CA VAL A 8 -7.39 2.05 1.15
C VAL A 8 -6.96 3.14 2.13
N VAL A 9 -7.06 4.41 1.72
CA VAL A 9 -6.76 5.54 2.61
C VAL A 9 -7.94 5.75 3.55
N GLY A 10 -7.68 5.75 4.85
CA GLY A 10 -8.63 6.20 5.87
C GLY A 10 -7.93 6.53 7.19
N ILE A 11 -8.64 7.17 8.12
CA ILE A 11 -8.11 7.50 9.46
C ILE A 11 -7.94 6.17 10.22
N PRO A 12 -6.79 5.86 10.84
CA PRO A 12 -5.62 6.71 11.13
C PRO A 12 -4.42 6.53 10.17
N ILE A 13 -4.58 5.78 9.07
CA ILE A 13 -3.49 5.35 8.19
C ILE A 13 -2.94 6.48 7.28
N ILE A 14 -3.66 7.60 7.23
CA ILE A 14 -3.34 8.79 6.42
C ILE A 14 -1.90 9.29 6.66
N GLU A 15 -1.45 9.33 7.92
CA GLU A 15 -0.09 9.77 8.28
C GLU A 15 0.98 8.89 7.62
N ILE A 16 0.74 7.59 7.52
CA ILE A 16 1.67 6.65 6.89
C ILE A 16 1.67 6.85 5.37
N ALA A 17 0.51 7.11 4.77
CA ALA A 17 0.43 7.44 3.34
C ALA A 17 1.20 8.72 3.02
N PHE A 18 1.10 9.75 3.86
CA PHE A 18 1.88 10.99 3.72
C PHE A 18 3.38 10.74 3.90
N ALA A 19 3.79 9.99 4.93
CA ALA A 19 5.19 9.64 5.15
C ALA A 19 5.77 8.82 3.98
N ALA A 20 4.99 7.88 3.42
CA ALA A 20 5.37 7.11 2.24
C ALA A 20 5.58 8.01 1.01
N GLN A 21 4.70 8.98 0.79
CA GLN A 21 4.83 9.94 -0.30
C GLN A 21 6.08 10.83 -0.13
N GLN A 22 6.39 11.27 1.10
CA GLN A 22 7.63 11.99 1.41
C GLN A 22 8.88 11.13 1.16
N ALA A 23 8.80 9.83 1.45
CA ALA A 23 9.86 8.86 1.16
C ALA A 23 9.95 8.47 -0.33
N GLN A 24 9.23 9.15 -1.24
CA GLN A 24 9.15 8.87 -2.67
C GLN A 24 8.58 7.47 -3.01
N ILE A 25 7.86 6.86 -2.08
CA ILE A 25 7.17 5.58 -2.29
C ILE A 25 5.83 5.87 -2.97
N LYS A 26 5.53 5.12 -4.03
CA LYS A 26 4.27 5.30 -4.77
C LYS A 26 3.13 4.64 -4.02
N TYR A 27 2.26 5.47 -3.46
CA TYR A 27 1.02 5.03 -2.85
C TYR A 27 -0.09 4.90 -3.90
N ILE A 28 -0.69 3.72 -4.01
CA ILE A 28 -1.80 3.41 -4.92
C ILE A 28 -3.07 3.15 -4.11
N GLY A 29 -3.99 4.10 -4.18
CA GLY A 29 -5.30 4.02 -3.54
C GLY A 29 -6.21 2.99 -4.22
N MET A 30 -6.60 1.97 -3.47
CA MET A 30 -7.57 0.95 -3.87
C MET A 30 -8.92 1.21 -3.19
N ARG A 31 -9.99 0.59 -3.71
CA ARG A 31 -11.35 0.69 -3.13
C ARG A 31 -11.71 -0.46 -2.20
N ASN A 32 -10.87 -1.48 -2.11
CA ASN A 32 -11.08 -2.68 -1.31
C ASN A 32 -9.72 -3.20 -0.82
N GLU A 33 -9.61 -3.54 0.45
CA GLU A 33 -8.35 -4.02 1.03
C GLU A 33 -7.90 -5.37 0.47
N GLN A 34 -8.84 -6.24 0.08
CA GLN A 34 -8.50 -7.52 -0.55
C GLN A 34 -7.79 -7.29 -1.89
N ALA A 35 -8.29 -6.35 -2.70
CA ALA A 35 -7.65 -5.99 -3.97
C ALA A 35 -6.25 -5.40 -3.74
N ALA A 36 -6.06 -4.61 -2.68
CA ALA A 36 -4.74 -4.09 -2.30
C ALA A 36 -3.76 -5.22 -1.93
N SER A 37 -4.21 -6.21 -1.16
CA SER A 37 -3.39 -7.38 -0.79
C SER A 37 -2.95 -8.21 -2.01
N TYR A 38 -3.87 -8.45 -2.95
CA TYR A 38 -3.54 -9.15 -4.19
C TYR A 38 -2.56 -8.36 -5.06
N ALA A 39 -2.74 -7.05 -5.18
CA ALA A 39 -1.83 -6.19 -5.93
C ALA A 39 -0.42 -6.13 -5.32
N ALA A 40 -0.33 -6.01 -3.99
CA ALA A 40 0.94 -6.04 -3.27
C ALA A 40 1.67 -7.38 -3.48
N SER A 41 0.93 -8.49 -3.44
CA SER A 41 1.47 -9.83 -3.69
C SER A 41 1.93 -10.01 -5.13
N ALA A 42 1.13 -9.54 -6.10
CA ALA A 42 1.47 -9.60 -7.52
C ALA A 42 2.73 -8.78 -7.84
N ILE A 43 2.86 -7.57 -7.29
CA ILE A 43 4.08 -6.78 -7.42
C ILE A 43 5.27 -7.46 -6.75
N GLY A 44 5.07 -8.03 -5.55
CA GLY A 44 6.05 -8.84 -4.86
C GLY A 44 6.64 -9.93 -5.76
N TYR A 45 5.74 -10.67 -6.41
CA TYR A 45 6.08 -11.76 -7.31
C TYR A 45 6.74 -11.28 -8.61
N LEU A 46 6.17 -10.27 -9.28
CA LEU A 46 6.64 -9.82 -10.59
C LEU A 46 7.96 -9.05 -10.54
N THR A 47 8.18 -8.26 -9.49
CA THR A 47 9.35 -7.39 -9.38
C THR A 47 10.47 -8.00 -8.56
N GLY A 48 10.20 -9.09 -7.84
CA GLY A 48 11.12 -9.69 -6.86
C GLY A 48 11.43 -8.76 -5.67
N LYS A 49 10.70 -7.64 -5.53
CA LYS A 49 10.84 -6.66 -4.45
C LYS A 49 9.57 -6.65 -3.61
N PRO A 50 9.66 -6.51 -2.28
CA PRO A 50 8.48 -6.55 -1.42
C PRO A 50 7.49 -5.44 -1.77
N GLY A 51 6.26 -5.83 -2.10
CA GLY A 51 5.11 -4.94 -2.14
C GLY A 51 4.48 -4.83 -0.76
N ALA A 52 3.98 -3.64 -0.41
CA ALA A 52 3.35 -3.42 0.89
C ALA A 52 1.85 -3.19 0.73
N CYS A 53 1.06 -3.81 1.61
CA CYS A 53 -0.38 -3.57 1.73
C CYS A 53 -0.62 -2.68 2.95
N LEU A 54 -1.45 -1.64 2.78
CA LEU A 54 -1.75 -0.68 3.84
C LEU A 54 -3.27 -0.56 4.00
N THR A 55 -3.77 -1.00 5.15
CA THR A 55 -5.20 -1.07 5.46
C THR A 55 -5.48 -0.29 6.72
N VAL A 56 -6.73 0.13 6.88
CA VAL A 56 -7.18 0.85 8.08
C VAL A 56 -7.45 -0.13 9.23
N SER A 57 -7.51 0.41 10.45
CA SER A 57 -7.93 -0.34 11.62
C SER A 57 -9.46 -0.40 11.68
N GLY A 58 -10.03 -1.59 11.45
CA GLY A 58 -11.49 -1.78 11.30
C GLY A 58 -11.89 -2.02 9.84
N PRO A 59 -13.09 -2.58 9.58
CA PRO A 59 -13.52 -2.98 8.24
C PRO A 59 -13.94 -1.81 7.34
#